data_AF-A0AAV0TA42-F1
#
_entry.id   AF-A0AAV0TA42-F1
#
_cell.length_a   1.000
_cell.length_b   1.000
_cell.length_c   1.000
_cell.angle_alpha   90.00
_cell.angle_beta   90.00
_cell.angle_gamma   90.00
#
_symmetry.space_group_name_H-M   'P 1'
#
loop_
_entity.id
_entity.type
_entity.pdbx_description
1 polymer ?
#
loop_
_entity_poly.entity_id
_entity_poly.type
_entity_poly.pdbx_seq_one_letter_code
_entity_poly.pdbx_strand_id
1 'polypeptide(L)'
;MFSTEEGASELAAGAGFSRLILVAFGRGGHAFESTAKVQEELNAKIMELAPDTLGAGEKIPYLTVEEGLGARNIVHRSTSSLSGAFFVEDVKEDGELLRRLVFLSNTNVIQSEVKLQSRSTANSTPPASVPVETDVQVGTTNTISGDATTDARKKKKNKKQKNRKKDQKATAKHAIVDTAYLAFGYHKGMIAALHAASLSANTEADMLHRTLVLGLGGGCLAQYLHDNIAGMDVTVCEIDPVIVTVAEQYFGFHQDERMRVVVADALEYIAEQSAAAQRPSFDSIIVDVDAKQRDVGMSCPPVSFVEVALLQQVHSLLSAHGVLLINVSCRDSNLYKEIIARLERVFTDSRVVFAMRPGEQDVNSVVFVRKTDAKGPDAKTLLQQLHGHGRRCGKAQNTPCYVDDELCELIRDIEIAK
;
A
#
# COMPACT_ATOMS: atom_id res chain seq x y z
N MET A 1 15.83 6.48 -1.60
CA MET A 1 16.60 7.72 -1.80
C MET A 1 17.36 7.70 -3.13
N PHE A 2 18.40 6.87 -3.32
CA PHE A 2 19.21 6.85 -4.56
C PHE A 2 18.55 6.30 -5.83
N SER A 3 17.28 5.91 -5.75
CA SER A 3 16.48 5.44 -6.88
C SER A 3 15.67 6.54 -7.56
N THR A 4 15.62 7.75 -6.98
CA THR A 4 15.01 8.94 -7.61
C THR A 4 16.06 9.74 -8.36
N GLU A 5 15.62 10.60 -9.28
CA GLU A 5 16.53 11.44 -10.09
C GLU A 5 17.29 12.43 -9.20
N GLU A 6 16.61 13.03 -8.21
CA GLU A 6 17.22 13.95 -7.25
C GLU A 6 18.20 13.23 -6.33
N GLY A 7 17.83 12.06 -5.80
CA GLY A 7 18.75 11.27 -4.97
C GLY A 7 19.98 10.79 -5.74
N ALA A 8 19.80 10.45 -7.04
CA ALA A 8 20.92 10.15 -7.93
C ALA A 8 21.79 11.39 -8.20
N SER A 9 21.17 12.55 -8.39
CA SER A 9 21.86 13.83 -8.64
C SER A 9 22.64 14.33 -7.42
N GLU A 10 22.05 14.27 -6.22
CA GLU A 10 22.73 14.58 -4.97
C GLU A 10 23.91 13.65 -4.73
N LEU A 11 23.73 12.35 -4.95
CA LEU A 11 24.81 11.38 -4.84
C LEU A 11 25.91 11.65 -5.87
N ALA A 12 25.55 11.98 -7.12
CA ALA A 12 26.52 12.35 -8.15
C ALA A 12 27.32 13.60 -7.79
N ALA A 13 26.65 14.64 -7.28
CA ALA A 13 27.28 15.89 -6.85
C ALA A 13 28.23 15.67 -5.67
N GLY A 14 27.87 14.79 -4.73
CA GLY A 14 28.67 14.48 -3.54
C GLY A 14 29.77 13.42 -3.76
N ALA A 15 29.69 12.62 -4.83
CA ALA A 15 30.60 11.49 -5.03
C ALA A 15 32.04 11.89 -5.37
N GLY A 16 32.27 13.08 -5.92
CA GLY A 16 33.61 13.56 -6.27
C GLY A 16 34.26 12.86 -7.48
N PHE A 17 33.47 12.17 -8.31
CA PHE A 17 33.91 11.49 -9.53
C PHE A 17 33.28 12.10 -10.78
N SER A 18 33.96 12.04 -11.92
CA SER A 18 33.45 12.56 -13.20
C SER A 18 32.30 11.74 -13.79
N ARG A 19 32.13 10.48 -13.37
CA ARG A 19 31.06 9.58 -13.79
C ARG A 19 30.59 8.76 -12.59
N LEU A 20 29.27 8.65 -12.43
CA LEU A 20 28.61 7.77 -11.46
C LEU A 20 27.69 6.81 -12.23
N ILE A 21 27.75 5.52 -11.90
CA ILE A 21 26.86 4.50 -12.46
C ILE A 21 26.06 3.92 -11.31
N LEU A 22 24.74 4.02 -11.39
CA LEU A 22 23.82 3.41 -10.43
C LEU A 22 23.30 2.10 -11.01
N VAL A 23 23.50 1.01 -10.28
CA VAL A 23 23.03 -0.32 -10.66
C VAL A 23 22.02 -0.79 -9.62
N ALA A 24 20.79 -1.04 -10.07
CA ALA A 24 19.72 -1.56 -9.24
C ALA A 24 19.44 -3.03 -9.58
N PHE A 25 19.24 -3.87 -8.57
CA PHE A 25 18.80 -5.25 -8.79
C PHE A 25 17.32 -5.29 -9.17
N GLY A 26 17.05 -5.79 -10.39
CA GLY A 26 15.68 -6.07 -10.83
C GLY A 26 15.01 -7.14 -9.96
N ARG A 27 13.67 -7.09 -9.86
CA ARG A 27 12.89 -8.12 -9.15
C ARG A 27 12.58 -9.29 -10.11
N GLY A 28 13.61 -10.03 -10.53
CA GLY A 28 13.52 -11.00 -11.64
C GLY A 28 14.13 -12.39 -11.37
N GLY A 29 14.60 -12.67 -10.16
CA GLY A 29 15.07 -14.01 -9.78
C GLY A 29 16.57 -14.27 -9.98
N HIS A 30 17.36 -13.28 -10.41
CA HIS A 30 18.82 -13.34 -10.26
C HIS A 30 19.17 -13.26 -8.78
N ALA A 31 19.66 -14.38 -8.24
CA ALA A 31 20.15 -14.47 -6.88
C ALA A 31 21.68 -14.43 -6.91
N PHE A 32 22.24 -13.48 -6.16
CA PHE A 32 23.67 -13.40 -5.95
C PHE A 32 24.03 -14.01 -4.60
N GLU A 33 25.17 -14.71 -4.55
CA GLU A 33 25.65 -15.32 -3.30
C GLU A 33 26.39 -14.29 -2.42
N SER A 34 26.93 -13.24 -3.02
CA SER A 34 27.65 -12.16 -2.33
C SER A 34 27.73 -10.90 -3.19
N THR A 35 28.04 -9.76 -2.57
CA THR A 35 28.37 -8.50 -3.26
C THR A 35 29.60 -8.64 -4.17
N ALA A 36 30.54 -9.51 -3.83
CA ALA A 36 31.70 -9.82 -4.68
C ALA A 36 31.29 -10.47 -6.01
N LYS A 37 30.28 -11.35 -6.00
CA LYS A 37 29.75 -11.96 -7.23
C LYS A 37 29.03 -10.96 -8.12
N VAL A 38 28.32 -10.01 -7.51
CA VAL A 38 27.73 -8.88 -8.25
C VAL A 38 28.82 -8.06 -8.93
N GLN A 39 29.88 -7.71 -8.19
CA GLN A 39 31.01 -6.96 -8.75
C GLN A 39 31.67 -7.72 -9.90
N GLU A 40 31.91 -9.02 -9.74
CA GLU A 40 32.52 -9.86 -10.78
C GLU A 40 31.71 -9.84 -12.09
N GLU A 41 30.38 -9.97 -12.01
CA GLU A 41 29.49 -9.94 -13.18
C GLU A 41 29.47 -8.55 -13.83
N LEU A 42 29.38 -7.48 -13.03
CA LEU A 42 29.35 -6.10 -13.54
C LEU A 42 30.71 -5.65 -14.10
N ASN A 43 31.82 -6.22 -13.63
CA ASN A 43 33.16 -5.73 -13.92
C ASN A 43 33.45 -5.67 -15.41
N ALA A 44 33.02 -6.67 -16.19
CA ALA A 44 33.22 -6.67 -17.64
C ALA A 44 32.60 -5.42 -18.31
N LYS A 45 31.38 -5.04 -17.89
CA LYS A 45 30.69 -3.86 -18.42
C LYS A 45 31.17 -2.55 -17.83
N ILE A 46 31.55 -2.53 -16.57
CA ILE A 46 32.15 -1.34 -15.94
C ILE A 46 33.48 -1.00 -16.62
N MET A 47 34.29 -2.00 -16.97
CA MET A 47 35.56 -1.78 -17.66
C MET A 47 35.39 -1.27 -19.10
N GLU A 48 34.28 -1.60 -19.80
CA GLU A 48 33.94 -0.97 -21.08
C GLU A 48 33.65 0.53 -20.95
N LEU A 49 33.26 1.00 -19.76
CA LEU A 49 32.93 2.40 -19.47
C LEU A 49 34.05 3.16 -18.74
N ALA A 50 35.15 2.46 -18.44
CA ALA A 50 36.30 3.02 -17.76
C ALA A 50 36.92 4.16 -18.60
N PRO A 51 37.41 5.24 -17.96
CA PRO A 51 38.14 6.28 -18.67
C PRO A 51 39.50 5.75 -19.15
N ASP A 52 39.95 6.18 -20.33
CA ASP A 52 41.25 5.80 -20.90
C ASP A 52 42.45 6.24 -20.03
N THR A 53 42.21 7.14 -19.08
CA THR A 53 43.18 7.63 -18.10
C THR A 53 43.35 6.71 -16.89
N LEU A 54 42.56 5.63 -16.77
CA LEU A 54 42.64 4.70 -15.65
C LEU A 54 43.98 3.94 -15.70
N GLY A 55 44.78 4.06 -14.64
CA GLY A 55 46.11 3.48 -14.58
C GLY A 55 46.09 1.94 -14.57
N ALA A 56 47.18 1.31 -15.03
CA ALA A 56 47.33 -0.13 -14.98
C ALA A 56 47.29 -0.63 -13.52
N GLY A 57 46.21 -1.32 -13.15
CA GLY A 57 45.98 -1.86 -11.81
C GLY A 57 45.11 -1.01 -10.89
N GLU A 58 44.69 0.19 -11.33
CA GLU A 58 43.67 0.97 -10.62
C GLU A 58 42.29 0.29 -10.75
N LYS A 59 41.53 0.32 -9.66
CA LYS A 59 40.17 -0.26 -9.61
C LYS A 59 39.14 0.85 -9.53
N ILE A 60 38.06 0.69 -10.28
CA ILE A 60 36.89 1.57 -10.16
C ILE A 60 36.23 1.32 -8.79
N PRO A 61 36.05 2.35 -7.96
CA PRO A 61 35.40 2.21 -6.65
C PRO A 61 33.98 1.67 -6.78
N TYR A 62 33.57 0.82 -5.84
CA TYR A 62 32.23 0.26 -5.77
C TYR A 62 31.66 0.50 -4.36
N LEU A 63 30.40 0.95 -4.30
CA LEU A 63 29.69 1.21 -3.06
C LEU A 63 28.30 0.55 -3.13
N THR A 64 27.84 0.01 -2.01
CA THR A 64 26.45 -0.46 -1.83
C THR A 64 25.72 0.47 -0.88
N VAL A 65 24.40 0.61 -1.09
CA VAL A 65 23.53 1.41 -0.22
C VAL A 65 23.44 0.82 1.19
N GLU A 66 23.49 -0.50 1.29
CA GLU A 66 23.47 -1.24 2.56
C GLU A 66 24.60 -2.27 2.60
N GLU A 67 24.95 -2.73 3.80
CA GLU A 67 25.88 -3.85 3.96
C GLU A 67 25.27 -5.15 3.44
N GLY A 68 25.90 -5.75 2.43
CA GLY A 68 25.45 -7.01 1.82
C GLY A 68 24.50 -6.82 0.64
N LEU A 69 23.71 -7.86 0.34
CA LEU A 69 22.80 -7.90 -0.83
C LEU A 69 21.35 -7.49 -0.50
N GLY A 70 21.08 -7.09 0.75
CA GLY A 70 19.73 -7.03 1.30
C GLY A 70 19.13 -8.43 1.50
N ALA A 71 18.01 -8.50 2.22
CA ALA A 71 17.26 -9.74 2.42
C ALA A 71 15.84 -9.58 1.85
N ARG A 72 15.51 -10.36 0.81
CA ARG A 72 14.15 -10.49 0.29
C ARG A 72 13.68 -11.91 0.49
N ASN A 73 12.59 -12.08 1.21
CA ASN A 73 11.98 -13.39 1.43
C ASN A 73 10.63 -13.46 0.72
N ILE A 74 10.57 -14.19 -0.38
CA ILE A 74 9.33 -14.35 -1.13
C ILE A 74 8.44 -15.34 -0.39
N VAL A 75 7.34 -14.84 0.17
CA VAL A 75 6.38 -15.63 0.96
C VAL A 75 5.30 -16.26 0.08
N HIS A 76 4.98 -15.64 -1.06
CA HIS A 76 3.99 -16.15 -2.00
C HIS A 76 4.36 -15.80 -3.44
N ARG A 77 4.06 -16.70 -4.38
CA ARG A 77 4.10 -16.46 -5.82
C ARG A 77 2.84 -17.04 -6.43
N SER A 78 2.20 -16.29 -7.32
CA SER A 78 1.02 -16.75 -8.03
C SER A 78 0.88 -16.04 -9.37
N THR A 79 -0.12 -16.42 -10.13
CA THR A 79 -0.48 -15.81 -11.41
C THR A 79 -1.99 -15.79 -11.50
N SER A 80 -2.55 -14.64 -11.85
CA SER A 80 -3.96 -14.47 -12.16
C SER A 80 -4.15 -14.22 -13.65
N SER A 81 -5.29 -14.63 -14.20
CA SER A 81 -5.68 -14.28 -15.57
C SER A 81 -5.88 -12.77 -15.76
N LEU A 82 -6.26 -12.04 -14.70
CA LEU A 82 -6.54 -10.61 -14.77
C LEU A 82 -5.32 -9.77 -14.43
N SER A 83 -4.61 -10.07 -13.34
CA SER A 83 -3.46 -9.28 -12.88
C SER A 83 -2.10 -9.81 -13.32
N GLY A 84 -2.06 -10.94 -14.03
CA GLY A 84 -0.82 -11.58 -14.46
C GLY A 84 -0.05 -12.19 -13.29
N ALA A 85 1.25 -12.40 -13.49
CA ALA A 85 2.11 -13.00 -12.48
C ALA A 85 2.52 -11.97 -11.42
N PHE A 86 2.57 -12.39 -10.16
CA PHE A 86 2.93 -11.53 -9.04
C PHE A 86 3.58 -12.32 -7.91
N PHE A 87 4.15 -11.61 -6.94
CA PHE A 87 4.65 -12.20 -5.72
C PHE A 87 4.39 -11.30 -4.51
N VAL A 88 4.39 -11.94 -3.34
CA VAL A 88 4.43 -11.26 -2.04
C VAL A 88 5.80 -11.53 -1.43
N GLU A 89 6.47 -10.48 -0.98
CA GLU A 89 7.78 -10.57 -0.33
C GLU A 89 7.78 -9.88 1.02
N ASP A 90 8.55 -10.43 1.96
CA ASP A 90 8.93 -9.76 3.19
C ASP A 90 10.34 -9.18 3.01
N VAL A 91 10.50 -7.90 3.34
CA VAL A 91 11.77 -7.17 3.29
C VAL A 91 12.03 -6.49 4.63
N LYS A 92 13.30 -6.28 4.97
CA LYS A 92 13.69 -5.50 6.14
C LYS A 92 14.30 -4.20 5.69
N GLU A 93 13.68 -3.08 6.01
CA GLU A 93 14.14 -1.72 5.68
C GLU A 93 14.05 -0.86 6.94
N ASP A 94 15.10 -0.09 7.25
CA ASP A 94 15.17 0.79 8.43
C ASP A 94 14.83 0.12 9.77
N GLY A 95 15.15 -1.17 9.89
CA GLY A 95 14.86 -1.97 11.09
C GLY A 95 13.46 -2.56 11.14
N GLU A 96 12.56 -2.11 10.27
CA GLU A 96 11.17 -2.55 10.17
C GLU A 96 11.04 -3.77 9.25
N LEU A 97 10.10 -4.65 9.57
CA LEU A 97 9.73 -5.77 8.71
C LEU A 97 8.51 -5.36 7.88
N LEU A 98 8.68 -5.26 6.57
CA LEU A 98 7.65 -4.84 5.63
C LEU A 98 7.24 -6.01 4.74
N ARG A 99 5.98 -6.06 4.38
CA ARG A 99 5.44 -7.01 3.40
C ARG A 99 4.92 -6.27 2.19
N ARG A 100 5.34 -6.70 1.00
CA ARG A 100 5.06 -6.04 -0.28
C ARG A 100 4.35 -6.96 -1.26
N LEU A 101 3.34 -6.43 -1.95
CA LEU A 101 2.76 -7.01 -3.16
C LEU A 101 3.43 -6.38 -4.37
N VAL A 102 3.91 -7.20 -5.31
CA VAL A 102 4.56 -6.74 -6.53
C VAL A 102 4.06 -7.53 -7.73
N PHE A 103 3.57 -6.83 -8.74
CA PHE A 103 3.19 -7.43 -10.03
C PHE A 103 4.41 -7.53 -10.95
N LEU A 104 4.59 -8.68 -11.60
CA LEU A 104 5.72 -8.92 -12.51
C LEU A 104 5.59 -8.16 -13.83
N SER A 105 4.39 -7.71 -14.18
CA SER A 105 4.18 -6.77 -15.28
C SER A 105 4.88 -5.43 -15.03
N ASN A 106 5.12 -5.06 -13.77
CA ASN A 106 5.87 -3.87 -13.40
C ASN A 106 6.60 -4.06 -12.06
N THR A 107 7.77 -4.68 -12.13
CA THR A 107 8.57 -5.00 -10.94
C THR A 107 9.10 -3.80 -10.17
N ASN A 108 9.11 -2.61 -10.79
CA ASN A 108 9.63 -1.39 -10.19
C ASN A 108 8.61 -0.67 -9.30
N VAL A 109 7.35 -1.10 -9.33
CA VAL A 109 6.28 -0.51 -8.54
C VAL A 109 5.89 -1.48 -7.42
N ILE A 110 5.87 -0.96 -6.20
CA ILE A 110 5.26 -1.67 -5.06
C ILE A 110 3.76 -1.39 -5.15
N GLN A 111 2.97 -2.44 -5.34
CA GLN A 111 1.51 -2.31 -5.48
C GLN A 111 0.85 -2.10 -4.12
N SER A 112 1.34 -2.79 -3.10
CA SER A 112 0.88 -2.61 -1.72
C SER A 112 2.00 -2.94 -0.76
N GLU A 113 2.03 -2.24 0.37
CA GLU A 113 3.00 -2.46 1.43
C GLU A 113 2.32 -2.33 2.78
N VAL A 114 2.70 -3.20 3.72
CA VAL A 114 2.24 -3.14 5.10
C VAL A 114 3.37 -3.49 6.06
N LYS A 115 3.33 -2.92 7.27
CA LYS A 115 4.28 -3.24 8.34
C LYS A 115 3.84 -4.50 9.07
N LEU A 116 4.79 -5.38 9.37
CA LEU A 116 4.59 -6.58 10.15
C LEU A 116 5.14 -6.37 11.56
N GLN A 117 4.29 -6.53 12.57
CA GLN A 117 4.71 -6.46 13.96
C GLN A 117 5.27 -7.81 14.42
N SER A 118 6.49 -7.79 14.97
CA SER A 118 7.00 -8.94 15.70
C SER A 118 6.18 -9.10 16.98
N ARG A 119 5.63 -10.29 17.26
CA ARG A 119 5.05 -10.57 18.58
C ARG A 119 6.14 -10.31 19.63
N SER A 120 6.03 -9.20 20.36
CA SER A 120 6.75 -9.08 21.62
C SER A 120 6.17 -10.15 22.56
N THR A 121 7.05 -10.90 23.22
CA THR A 121 6.63 -11.78 24.31
C THR A 121 6.36 -10.90 25.53
N ALA A 122 5.27 -10.14 25.51
CA ALA A 122 4.84 -9.33 26.64
C ALA A 122 3.37 -9.64 26.95
N ASN A 123 3.19 -10.41 28.02
CA ASN A 123 1.97 -10.58 28.82
C ASN A 123 0.64 -10.77 28.08
N SER A 124 0.42 -11.97 27.55
CA SER A 124 -0.94 -12.51 27.45
C SER A 124 -1.17 -13.52 28.58
N THR A 125 -1.93 -13.09 29.58
CA THR A 125 -2.63 -13.99 30.49
C THR A 125 -3.51 -14.91 29.63
N PRO A 126 -3.49 -16.24 29.82
CA PRO A 126 -4.30 -17.14 29.00
C PRO A 126 -5.79 -16.88 29.27
N PRO A 127 -6.66 -16.90 28.24
CA PRO A 127 -8.09 -16.91 28.47
C PRO A 127 -8.47 -18.23 29.17
N ALA A 128 -9.34 -18.12 30.16
CA ALA A 128 -9.81 -19.24 30.97
C ALA A 128 -10.41 -20.33 30.08
N SER A 129 -9.78 -21.51 30.11
CA SER A 129 -10.34 -22.72 29.53
C SER A 129 -11.54 -23.18 30.35
N VAL A 130 -12.72 -23.20 29.73
CA VAL A 130 -13.89 -23.94 30.21
C VAL A 130 -13.59 -25.45 30.16
N PRO A 131 -13.86 -26.22 31.23
CA PRO A 131 -13.59 -27.65 31.24
C PRO A 131 -14.68 -28.40 30.47
N VAL A 132 -14.28 -29.22 29.50
CA VAL A 132 -15.14 -30.29 28.97
C VAL A 132 -14.62 -31.60 29.52
N GLU A 133 -15.55 -32.31 30.18
CA GLU A 133 -15.39 -33.59 30.84
C GLU A 133 -14.76 -34.64 29.91
N THR A 134 -13.83 -35.41 30.45
CA THR A 134 -13.41 -36.69 29.88
C THR A 134 -13.88 -37.77 30.84
N ASP A 135 -14.58 -38.74 30.31
CA ASP A 135 -14.85 -39.97 31.02
C ASP A 135 -14.43 -41.18 30.18
N VAL A 136 -14.06 -42.22 30.92
CA VAL A 136 -13.76 -43.61 30.54
C VAL A 136 -12.32 -43.94 30.12
N GLN A 137 -11.61 -44.44 31.15
CA GLN A 137 -10.46 -45.37 31.10
C GLN A 137 -10.80 -46.75 30.53
N VAL A 138 -9.74 -47.48 30.14
CA VAL A 138 -9.44 -48.92 30.34
C VAL A 138 -8.76 -49.44 29.05
N GLY A 139 -7.59 -50.09 29.02
CA GLY A 139 -6.64 -50.54 30.04
C GLY A 139 -5.55 -51.38 29.35
N THR A 140 -4.38 -51.47 30.01
CA THR A 140 -3.41 -52.62 30.07
C THR A 140 -2.85 -53.24 28.77
N THR A 141 -1.59 -53.66 28.58
CA THR A 141 -0.36 -53.82 29.38
C THR A 141 0.76 -54.31 28.42
N ASN A 142 2.01 -54.18 28.88
CA ASN A 142 3.17 -55.09 28.68
C ASN A 142 4.20 -54.89 27.54
N THR A 143 5.32 -54.27 27.95
CA THR A 143 6.70 -54.79 28.07
C THR A 143 7.54 -55.36 26.91
N ILE A 144 8.79 -54.83 26.87
CA ILE A 144 10.13 -55.47 26.71
C ILE A 144 10.94 -55.13 25.44
N SER A 145 12.09 -54.52 25.77
CA SER A 145 13.41 -54.30 25.14
C SER A 145 13.80 -54.89 23.78
N GLY A 146 14.64 -54.12 23.07
CA GLY A 146 15.59 -54.61 22.08
C GLY A 146 16.55 -53.51 21.62
N ASP A 147 17.82 -53.66 21.94
CA ASP A 147 18.97 -52.77 21.74
C ASP A 147 19.40 -52.67 20.26
N ALA A 148 19.98 -51.54 19.84
CA ALA A 148 21.06 -51.45 18.84
C ALA A 148 21.26 -50.01 18.32
N THR A 149 22.35 -49.43 18.81
CA THR A 149 23.11 -48.29 18.28
C THR A 149 23.46 -48.44 16.79
N THR A 150 23.26 -47.37 16.00
CA THR A 150 24.26 -46.68 15.13
C THR A 150 23.55 -45.87 14.04
N ASP A 151 23.08 -44.64 14.33
CA ASP A 151 22.74 -43.68 13.23
C ASP A 151 22.53 -42.20 13.66
N ALA A 152 23.09 -41.80 14.81
CA ALA A 152 22.68 -40.56 15.48
C ALA A 152 23.34 -39.25 14.98
N ARG A 153 24.27 -39.28 14.01
CA ARG A 153 25.02 -38.06 13.58
C ARG A 153 24.65 -37.47 12.21
N LYS A 154 23.98 -38.20 11.31
CA LYS A 154 23.46 -37.64 10.03
C LYS A 154 21.99 -37.20 10.08
N LYS A 155 21.16 -37.77 10.95
CA LYS A 155 19.73 -37.37 11.11
C LYS A 155 19.51 -36.06 11.90
N LYS A 156 20.45 -35.62 12.74
CA LYS A 156 20.31 -34.41 13.58
C LYS A 156 20.49 -33.09 12.83
N LYS A 157 21.33 -33.05 11.77
CA LYS A 157 21.50 -31.85 10.92
C LYS A 157 20.30 -31.61 9.98
N ASN A 158 19.75 -32.68 9.38
CA ASN A 158 18.56 -32.57 8.53
C ASN A 158 17.28 -32.23 9.30
N LYS A 159 17.13 -32.68 10.56
CA LYS A 159 15.94 -32.35 11.38
C LYS A 159 15.96 -30.89 11.86
N LYS A 160 17.13 -30.31 12.14
CA LYS A 160 17.29 -28.90 12.57
C LYS A 160 17.05 -27.91 11.43
N GLN A 161 17.44 -28.26 10.19
CA GLN A 161 17.20 -27.46 8.99
C GLN A 161 15.75 -27.59 8.48
N LYS A 162 15.13 -28.77 8.65
CA LYS A 162 13.71 -29.00 8.34
C LYS A 162 12.78 -28.36 9.39
N ASN A 163 13.15 -28.32 10.67
CA ASN A 163 12.43 -27.57 11.70
C ASN A 163 12.57 -26.06 11.51
N ARG A 164 13.76 -25.52 11.18
CA ARG A 164 13.89 -24.07 10.86
C ARG A 164 13.02 -23.65 9.67
N LYS A 165 12.92 -24.46 8.61
CA LYS A 165 12.01 -24.20 7.49
C LYS A 165 10.54 -24.37 7.85
N LYS A 166 10.20 -25.27 8.79
CA LYS A 166 8.82 -25.49 9.24
C LYS A 166 8.36 -24.41 10.22
N ASP A 167 9.26 -23.95 11.09
CA ASP A 167 9.07 -22.84 12.02
C ASP A 167 9.00 -21.52 11.25
N GLN A 168 9.87 -21.27 10.25
CA GLN A 168 9.76 -20.11 9.35
C GLN A 168 8.44 -20.10 8.53
N LYS A 169 7.99 -21.28 8.08
CA LYS A 169 6.71 -21.42 7.37
C LYS A 169 5.48 -21.33 8.29
N ALA A 170 5.67 -21.54 9.60
CA ALA A 170 4.62 -21.37 10.63
C ALA A 170 4.58 -19.95 11.20
N THR A 171 5.73 -19.28 11.38
CA THR A 171 5.83 -17.87 11.79
C THR A 171 5.35 -16.93 10.71
N ALA A 172 5.55 -17.25 9.42
CA ALA A 172 5.02 -16.46 8.30
C ALA A 172 3.48 -16.45 8.23
N LYS A 173 2.81 -17.41 8.87
CA LYS A 173 1.34 -17.48 8.94
C LYS A 173 0.72 -16.70 10.11
N HIS A 174 1.51 -16.09 11.01
CA HIS A 174 0.99 -15.44 12.23
C HIS A 174 1.79 -14.18 12.65
N ALA A 175 2.45 -13.48 11.72
CA ALA A 175 2.89 -12.11 11.99
C ALA A 175 1.64 -11.21 12.03
N ILE A 176 1.53 -10.37 13.06
CA ILE A 176 0.42 -9.43 13.17
C ILE A 176 0.69 -8.31 12.16
N VAL A 177 -0.27 -8.05 11.30
CA VAL A 177 -0.19 -6.95 10.34
C VAL A 177 -0.62 -5.67 11.03
N ASP A 178 0.15 -4.60 10.85
CA ASP A 178 -0.19 -3.28 11.38
C ASP A 178 -1.20 -2.59 10.43
N THR A 179 -2.48 -2.64 10.78
CA THR A 179 -3.54 -2.03 9.96
C THR A 179 -3.66 -0.51 10.15
N ALA A 180 -2.89 0.07 11.07
CA ALA A 180 -2.75 1.52 11.22
C ALA A 180 -1.61 2.10 10.36
N TYR A 181 -0.81 1.24 9.72
CA TYR A 181 0.28 1.68 8.86
C TYR A 181 -0.18 1.90 7.41
N LEU A 182 0.04 3.10 6.89
CA LEU A 182 -0.07 3.42 5.47
C LEU A 182 1.31 3.70 4.88
N ALA A 183 1.73 2.90 3.90
CA ALA A 183 3.05 3.05 3.28
C ALA A 183 3.15 4.27 2.36
N PHE A 184 2.07 4.59 1.64
CA PHE A 184 2.10 5.57 0.57
C PHE A 184 1.55 6.93 1.00
N GLY A 185 2.27 8.00 0.63
CA GLY A 185 1.88 9.38 0.91
C GLY A 185 0.50 9.73 0.35
N TYR A 186 0.13 9.23 -0.83
CA TYR A 186 -1.20 9.51 -1.41
C TYR A 186 -2.34 8.82 -0.65
N HIS A 187 -2.14 7.64 -0.04
CA HIS A 187 -3.14 7.06 0.87
C HIS A 187 -3.36 7.97 2.08
N LYS A 188 -2.28 8.46 2.69
CA LYS A 188 -2.35 9.45 3.77
C LYS A 188 -3.04 10.74 3.32
N GLY A 189 -2.76 11.22 2.12
CA GLY A 189 -3.42 12.36 1.49
C GLY A 189 -4.94 12.17 1.33
N MET A 190 -5.38 10.97 0.93
CA MET A 190 -6.81 10.62 0.87
C MET A 190 -7.47 10.65 2.25
N ILE A 191 -6.80 10.09 3.28
CA ILE A 191 -7.30 10.13 4.67
C ILE A 191 -7.39 11.57 5.20
N ALA A 192 -6.36 12.38 4.94
CA ALA A 192 -6.35 13.80 5.30
C ALA A 192 -7.52 14.55 4.64
N ALA A 193 -7.75 14.31 3.35
CA ALA A 193 -8.84 14.96 2.61
C ALA A 193 -10.23 14.53 3.12
N LEU A 194 -10.39 13.24 3.46
CA LEU A 194 -11.62 12.74 4.09
C LEU A 194 -11.85 13.39 5.45
N HIS A 195 -10.81 13.55 6.26
CA HIS A 195 -10.89 14.27 7.53
C HIS A 195 -11.36 15.72 7.37
N ALA A 196 -10.88 16.42 6.34
CA ALA A 196 -11.34 17.78 6.00
C ALA A 196 -12.85 17.84 5.77
N ALA A 197 -13.36 16.85 5.03
CA ALA A 197 -14.77 16.74 4.72
C ALA A 197 -15.61 16.44 5.97
N SER A 198 -15.12 15.56 6.86
CA SER A 198 -15.78 15.23 8.12
C SER A 198 -15.80 16.40 9.12
N LEU A 199 -14.73 17.20 9.22
CA LEU A 199 -14.73 18.43 10.04
C LEU A 199 -15.77 19.47 9.58
N SER A 200 -16.20 19.36 8.32
CA SER A 200 -17.15 20.27 7.69
C SER A 200 -18.60 19.72 7.70
N ALA A 201 -18.82 18.52 8.24
CA ALA A 201 -20.12 17.85 8.30
C ALA A 201 -20.64 17.83 9.74
N ASN A 202 -21.86 18.35 9.95
CA ASN A 202 -22.63 18.12 11.17
C ASN A 202 -23.34 16.77 11.04
N THR A 203 -22.62 15.66 11.15
CA THR A 203 -23.22 14.33 11.17
C THR A 203 -23.77 14.01 12.56
N GLU A 204 -24.98 13.46 12.61
CA GLU A 204 -25.52 12.87 13.83
C GLU A 204 -24.69 11.63 14.21
N ALA A 205 -24.42 11.47 15.51
CA ALA A 205 -23.41 10.54 16.03
C ALA A 205 -23.64 9.04 15.75
N ASP A 206 -24.80 8.65 15.22
CA ASP A 206 -25.23 7.25 15.07
C ASP A 206 -25.26 6.74 13.62
N MET A 207 -24.92 7.56 12.61
CA MET A 207 -24.95 7.12 11.21
C MET A 207 -23.56 6.71 10.70
N LEU A 208 -23.47 5.52 10.11
CA LEU A 208 -22.25 5.04 9.45
C LEU A 208 -21.96 5.87 8.19
N HIS A 209 -20.68 6.19 7.98
CA HIS A 209 -20.18 6.85 6.78
C HIS A 209 -19.92 5.81 5.70
N ARG A 210 -20.75 5.83 4.64
CA ARG A 210 -20.69 4.81 3.58
C ARG A 210 -19.61 5.18 2.56
N THR A 211 -18.56 4.37 2.50
CA THR A 211 -17.42 4.53 1.59
C THR A 211 -17.43 3.43 0.53
N LEU A 212 -17.29 3.83 -0.74
CA LEU A 212 -16.95 2.92 -1.84
C LEU A 212 -15.49 3.11 -2.24
N VAL A 213 -14.69 2.05 -2.20
CA VAL A 213 -13.30 2.05 -2.68
C VAL A 213 -13.23 1.22 -3.97
N LEU A 214 -12.73 1.81 -5.06
CA LEU A 214 -12.49 1.13 -6.32
C LEU A 214 -11.01 0.77 -6.40
N GLY A 215 -10.71 -0.53 -6.45
CA GLY A 215 -9.36 -1.08 -6.35
C GLY A 215 -9.02 -1.49 -4.91
N LEU A 216 -8.64 -2.75 -4.71
CA LEU A 216 -8.24 -3.27 -3.39
C LEU A 216 -6.72 -3.26 -3.19
N GLY A 217 -5.98 -3.77 -4.17
CA GLY A 217 -4.57 -4.11 -3.97
C GLY A 217 -4.40 -5.09 -2.81
N GLY A 218 -3.49 -4.80 -1.89
CA GLY A 218 -3.32 -5.52 -0.62
C GLY A 218 -4.36 -5.18 0.44
N GLY A 219 -5.29 -4.26 0.17
CA GLY A 219 -6.36 -3.87 1.09
C GLY A 219 -5.94 -2.88 2.19
N CYS A 220 -4.72 -2.35 2.17
CA CYS A 220 -4.19 -1.49 3.24
C CYS A 220 -5.06 -0.23 3.47
N LEU A 221 -5.44 0.49 2.40
CA LEU A 221 -6.28 1.68 2.52
C LEU A 221 -7.67 1.35 3.06
N ALA A 222 -8.32 0.33 2.50
CA ALA A 222 -9.65 -0.08 2.93
C ALA A 222 -9.64 -0.54 4.40
N GLN A 223 -8.69 -1.39 4.77
CA GLN A 223 -8.55 -1.88 6.14
C GLN A 223 -8.26 -0.74 7.11
N TYR A 224 -7.41 0.22 6.71
CA TYR A 224 -7.14 1.40 7.52
C TYR A 224 -8.41 2.22 7.80
N LEU A 225 -9.21 2.50 6.75
CA LEU A 225 -10.48 3.21 6.89
C LEU A 225 -11.40 2.51 7.89
N HIS A 226 -11.48 1.18 7.80
CA HIS A 226 -12.37 0.39 8.62
C HIS A 226 -11.95 0.27 10.09
N ASP A 227 -10.65 0.05 10.34
CA ASP A 227 -10.13 -0.24 11.69
C ASP A 227 -9.85 1.05 12.47
N ASN A 228 -9.42 2.11 11.79
CA ASN A 228 -8.89 3.30 12.46
C ASN A 228 -9.91 4.45 12.47
N ILE A 229 -10.83 4.51 11.51
CA ILE A 229 -11.83 5.57 11.43
C ILE A 229 -13.19 5.07 11.93
N ALA A 230 -13.59 5.57 13.09
CA ALA A 230 -14.87 5.22 13.71
C ALA A 230 -16.05 5.50 12.77
N GLY A 231 -16.97 4.54 12.68
CA GLY A 231 -18.21 4.68 11.91
C GLY A 231 -18.08 4.47 10.40
N MET A 232 -16.94 3.99 9.88
CA MET A 232 -16.83 3.65 8.45
C MET A 232 -17.58 2.36 8.11
N ASP A 233 -18.38 2.42 7.04
CA ASP A 233 -18.95 1.27 6.32
C ASP A 233 -18.34 1.23 4.91
N VAL A 234 -17.46 0.28 4.66
CA VAL A 234 -16.59 0.22 3.48
C VAL A 234 -17.03 -0.90 2.54
N THR A 235 -17.34 -0.54 1.31
CA THR A 235 -17.48 -1.47 0.18
C THR A 235 -16.26 -1.32 -0.71
N VAL A 236 -15.54 -2.40 -0.99
CA VAL A 236 -14.44 -2.40 -1.95
C VAL A 236 -14.88 -3.11 -3.24
N CYS A 237 -14.62 -2.53 -4.40
CA CYS A 237 -14.80 -3.17 -5.69
C CYS A 237 -13.42 -3.58 -6.24
N GLU A 238 -13.17 -4.89 -6.37
CA GLU A 238 -11.93 -5.43 -6.89
C GLU A 238 -12.21 -6.36 -8.07
N ILE A 239 -11.49 -6.17 -9.18
CA ILE A 239 -11.73 -6.93 -10.40
C ILE A 239 -11.20 -8.36 -10.28
N ASP A 240 -10.14 -8.58 -9.49
CA ASP A 240 -9.42 -9.84 -9.43
C ASP A 240 -9.64 -10.60 -8.10
N PRO A 241 -10.42 -11.70 -8.08
CA PRO A 241 -10.66 -12.48 -6.86
C PRO A 241 -9.39 -13.10 -6.28
N VAL A 242 -8.35 -13.31 -7.10
CA VAL A 242 -7.06 -13.80 -6.61
C VAL A 242 -6.39 -12.73 -5.75
N ILE A 243 -6.52 -11.45 -6.10
CA ILE A 243 -5.98 -10.34 -5.32
C ILE A 243 -6.72 -10.20 -3.99
N VAL A 244 -8.05 -10.38 -3.97
CA VAL A 244 -8.83 -10.45 -2.73
C VAL A 244 -8.29 -11.54 -1.79
N THR A 245 -8.08 -12.74 -2.33
CA THR A 245 -7.52 -13.86 -1.56
C THR A 245 -6.13 -13.54 -1.01
N VAL A 246 -5.30 -12.82 -1.78
CA VAL A 246 -3.95 -12.42 -1.38
C VAL A 246 -4.00 -11.36 -0.27
N ALA A 247 -4.87 -10.36 -0.38
CA ALA A 247 -5.09 -9.36 0.64
C ALA A 247 -5.46 -10.03 1.98
N GLU A 248 -6.43 -10.95 1.95
CA GLU A 248 -6.89 -11.67 3.15
C GLU A 248 -5.80 -12.54 3.77
N GLN A 249 -5.03 -13.26 2.95
CA GLN A 249 -4.03 -14.22 3.45
C GLN A 249 -2.74 -13.57 3.94
N TYR A 250 -2.36 -12.43 3.36
CA TYR A 250 -1.00 -11.89 3.54
C TYR A 250 -0.96 -10.47 4.09
N PHE A 251 -2.01 -9.67 3.92
CA PHE A 251 -2.03 -8.23 4.25
C PHE A 251 -3.00 -7.86 5.37
N GLY A 252 -3.60 -8.85 6.05
CA GLY A 252 -4.48 -8.60 7.20
C GLY A 252 -5.85 -8.02 6.83
N PHE A 253 -6.17 -7.97 5.54
CA PHE A 253 -7.48 -7.58 5.07
C PHE A 253 -8.53 -8.59 5.54
N HIS A 254 -9.66 -8.11 6.06
CA HIS A 254 -10.76 -8.99 6.45
C HIS A 254 -12.10 -8.31 6.23
N GLN A 255 -13.10 -9.14 5.92
CA GLN A 255 -14.48 -8.71 5.71
C GLN A 255 -15.32 -8.98 6.96
N ASP A 256 -16.27 -8.09 7.22
CA ASP A 256 -17.26 -8.21 8.29
C ASP A 256 -18.56 -7.43 7.90
N GLU A 257 -19.40 -7.09 8.88
CA GLU A 257 -20.65 -6.36 8.65
C GLU A 257 -20.44 -4.93 8.10
N ARG A 258 -19.27 -4.33 8.33
CA ARG A 258 -18.90 -2.97 7.90
C ARG A 258 -17.78 -2.95 6.85
N MET A 259 -17.18 -4.08 6.51
CA MET A 259 -16.20 -4.21 5.43
C MET A 259 -16.59 -5.35 4.49
N ARG A 260 -16.85 -5.04 3.22
CA ARG A 260 -17.23 -6.05 2.22
C ARG A 260 -16.53 -5.82 0.88
N VAL A 261 -16.24 -6.91 0.18
CA VAL A 261 -15.70 -6.88 -1.19
C VAL A 261 -16.75 -7.33 -2.19
N VAL A 262 -16.88 -6.56 -3.26
CA VAL A 262 -17.57 -6.94 -4.48
C VAL A 262 -16.51 -7.29 -5.53
N VAL A 263 -16.53 -8.52 -6.00
CA VAL A 263 -15.64 -8.96 -7.09
C VAL A 263 -16.30 -8.60 -8.42
N ALA A 264 -15.91 -7.47 -9.01
CA ALA A 264 -16.47 -6.96 -10.26
C ALA A 264 -15.53 -5.96 -10.93
N ASP A 265 -15.73 -5.74 -12.24
CA ASP A 265 -15.19 -4.57 -12.90
C ASP A 265 -15.86 -3.31 -12.32
N ALA A 266 -15.04 -2.37 -11.85
CA ALA A 266 -15.54 -1.16 -11.19
C ALA A 266 -16.37 -0.26 -12.12
N LEU A 267 -16.09 -0.24 -13.42
CA LEU A 267 -16.87 0.53 -14.40
C LEU A 267 -18.27 -0.09 -14.56
N GLU A 268 -18.34 -1.42 -14.68
CA GLU A 268 -19.60 -2.16 -14.75
C GLU A 268 -20.40 -1.99 -13.45
N TYR A 269 -19.75 -2.17 -12.30
CA TYR A 269 -20.38 -2.01 -11.00
C TYR A 269 -20.96 -0.60 -10.82
N ILE A 270 -20.21 0.46 -11.14
CA ILE A 270 -20.71 1.84 -11.07
C ILE A 270 -21.89 2.06 -12.01
N ALA A 271 -21.83 1.53 -13.24
CA ALA A 271 -22.92 1.63 -14.19
C ALA A 271 -24.19 0.96 -13.65
N GLU A 272 -24.09 -0.26 -13.14
CA GLU A 272 -25.20 -1.01 -12.55
C GLU A 272 -25.80 -0.30 -11.33
N GLN A 273 -24.96 0.12 -10.37
CA GLN A 273 -25.44 0.82 -9.17
C GLN A 273 -26.11 2.14 -9.52
N SER A 274 -25.57 2.88 -10.50
CA SER A 274 -26.15 4.18 -10.92
C SER A 274 -27.51 4.02 -11.61
N ALA A 275 -27.74 2.89 -12.29
CA ALA A 275 -28.98 2.57 -12.99
C ALA A 275 -30.01 1.84 -12.12
N ALA A 276 -29.63 1.37 -10.92
CA ALA A 276 -30.51 0.65 -10.02
C ALA A 276 -31.73 1.48 -9.60
N ALA A 277 -32.91 0.83 -9.54
CA ALA A 277 -34.15 1.47 -9.12
C ALA A 277 -34.06 2.02 -7.68
N GLN A 278 -33.38 1.28 -6.80
CA GLN A 278 -32.99 1.75 -5.48
C GLN A 278 -31.48 2.01 -5.47
N ARG A 279 -31.10 3.19 -5.96
CA ARG A 279 -29.71 3.61 -6.06
C ARG A 279 -29.09 3.75 -4.65
N PRO A 280 -27.92 3.13 -4.39
CA PRO A 280 -27.18 3.40 -3.15
C PRO A 280 -26.64 4.83 -3.15
N SER A 281 -26.33 5.34 -1.96
CA SER A 281 -25.70 6.65 -1.83
C SER A 281 -24.45 6.52 -0.96
N PHE A 282 -23.33 7.07 -1.41
CA PHE A 282 -22.06 7.00 -0.72
C PHE A 282 -21.61 8.38 -0.24
N ASP A 283 -21.11 8.45 0.98
CA ASP A 283 -20.55 9.67 1.56
C ASP A 283 -19.11 9.90 1.08
N SER A 284 -18.42 8.84 0.68
CA SER A 284 -17.18 8.92 -0.08
C SER A 284 -17.09 7.85 -1.15
N ILE A 285 -16.54 8.23 -2.31
CA ILE A 285 -16.08 7.31 -3.34
C ILE A 285 -14.59 7.55 -3.54
N ILE A 286 -13.79 6.50 -3.44
CA ILE A 286 -12.33 6.53 -3.59
C ILE A 286 -11.95 5.73 -4.83
N VAL A 287 -11.20 6.32 -5.74
CA VAL A 287 -10.67 5.67 -6.93
C VAL A 287 -9.17 5.47 -6.74
N ASP A 288 -8.77 4.23 -6.50
CA ASP A 288 -7.39 3.80 -6.31
C ASP A 288 -7.07 2.60 -7.22
N VAL A 289 -7.24 2.82 -8.53
CA VAL A 289 -7.07 1.80 -9.56
C VAL A 289 -5.83 2.10 -10.40
N ASP A 290 -4.80 1.24 -10.34
CA ASP A 290 -3.59 1.37 -11.17
C ASP A 290 -3.90 1.02 -12.64
N ALA A 291 -3.38 1.82 -13.58
CA ALA A 291 -3.44 1.52 -15.00
C ALA A 291 -2.34 0.51 -15.36
N LYS A 292 -2.77 -0.66 -15.83
CA LYS A 292 -1.86 -1.73 -16.30
C LYS A 292 -1.06 -1.33 -17.56
N GLN A 293 -1.47 -0.29 -18.28
CA GLN A 293 -0.81 0.25 -19.47
C GLN A 293 -0.30 1.67 -19.19
N ARG A 294 1.00 1.91 -19.42
CA ARG A 294 1.66 3.19 -19.09
C ARG A 294 2.04 4.01 -20.33
N ASP A 295 1.63 3.54 -21.49
CA ASP A 295 2.04 4.03 -22.81
C ASP A 295 1.47 5.42 -23.13
N VAL A 296 0.45 5.85 -22.38
CA VAL A 296 -0.34 7.07 -22.62
C VAL A 296 0.05 8.21 -21.65
N GLY A 297 1.17 8.09 -20.92
CA GLY A 297 1.66 9.15 -20.00
C GLY A 297 0.83 9.33 -18.72
N MET A 298 -0.26 8.58 -18.55
CA MET A 298 -1.04 8.42 -17.32
C MET A 298 -0.91 6.99 -16.80
N SER A 299 -0.66 6.86 -15.51
CA SER A 299 -0.51 5.56 -14.84
C SER A 299 -1.62 5.29 -13.82
N CYS A 300 -2.30 6.31 -13.30
CA CYS A 300 -3.44 6.13 -12.39
C CYS A 300 -4.38 7.34 -12.50
N PRO A 301 -5.71 7.14 -12.56
CA PRO A 301 -6.38 5.88 -12.89
C PRO A 301 -6.31 5.61 -14.41
N PRO A 302 -6.81 4.46 -14.95
CA PRO A 302 -7.07 4.33 -16.38
C PRO A 302 -7.98 5.45 -16.90
N VAL A 303 -7.83 5.87 -18.16
CA VAL A 303 -8.60 6.99 -18.76
C VAL A 303 -10.11 6.81 -18.58
N SER A 304 -10.61 5.58 -18.67
CA SER A 304 -12.02 5.25 -18.46
C SER A 304 -12.57 5.71 -17.10
N PHE A 305 -11.73 5.84 -16.07
CA PHE A 305 -12.13 6.30 -14.72
C PHE A 305 -12.32 7.81 -14.60
N VAL A 306 -11.86 8.57 -15.60
CA VAL A 306 -11.98 10.04 -15.68
C VAL A 306 -12.76 10.48 -16.92
N GLU A 307 -13.44 9.53 -17.57
CA GLU A 307 -14.38 9.84 -18.64
C GLU A 307 -15.68 10.42 -18.09
N VAL A 308 -16.25 11.34 -18.85
CA VAL A 308 -17.40 12.17 -18.43
C VAL A 308 -18.59 11.31 -18.01
N ALA A 309 -18.87 10.24 -18.77
CA ALA A 309 -19.99 9.34 -18.50
C ALA A 309 -19.85 8.66 -17.13
N LEU A 310 -18.65 8.15 -16.80
CA LEU A 310 -18.40 7.54 -15.50
C LEU A 310 -18.46 8.59 -14.38
N LEU A 311 -17.85 9.76 -14.57
CA LEU A 311 -17.88 10.82 -13.58
C LEU A 311 -19.32 11.27 -13.26
N GLN A 312 -20.22 11.29 -14.25
CA GLN A 312 -21.64 11.56 -14.04
C GLN A 312 -22.34 10.46 -13.22
N GLN A 313 -22.00 9.19 -13.46
CA GLN A 313 -22.51 8.07 -12.67
C GLN A 313 -22.01 8.14 -11.22
N VAL A 314 -20.72 8.39 -11.01
CA VAL A 314 -20.10 8.63 -9.69
C VAL A 314 -20.78 9.79 -8.98
N HIS A 315 -20.97 10.93 -9.66
CA HIS A 315 -21.71 12.07 -9.11
C HIS A 315 -23.12 11.67 -8.66
N SER A 316 -23.83 10.85 -9.44
CA SER A 316 -25.18 10.39 -9.10
C SER A 316 -25.24 9.48 -7.86
N LEU A 317 -24.14 8.76 -7.57
CA LEU A 317 -23.99 7.83 -6.45
C LEU A 317 -23.52 8.52 -5.16
N LEU A 318 -22.91 9.70 -5.23
CA LEU A 318 -22.53 10.46 -4.04
C LEU A 318 -23.75 11.03 -3.29
N SER A 319 -23.69 11.05 -1.97
CA SER A 319 -24.63 11.78 -1.12
C SER A 319 -24.50 13.29 -1.36
N ALA A 320 -25.47 14.09 -0.89
CA ALA A 320 -25.51 15.54 -1.17
C ALA A 320 -24.22 16.27 -0.79
N HIS A 321 -23.54 15.81 0.28
CA HIS A 321 -22.27 16.36 0.74
C HIS A 321 -21.10 15.40 0.56
N GLY A 322 -21.31 14.32 -0.21
CA GLY A 322 -20.33 13.28 -0.42
C GLY A 322 -19.12 13.77 -1.20
N VAL A 323 -18.01 13.05 -1.03
CA VAL A 323 -16.71 13.40 -1.61
C VAL A 323 -16.19 12.31 -2.55
N LEU A 324 -15.54 12.74 -3.61
CA LEU A 324 -14.77 11.89 -4.52
C LEU A 324 -13.28 12.13 -4.28
N LEU A 325 -12.54 11.05 -4.10
CA LEU A 325 -11.08 11.03 -3.96
C LEU A 325 -10.52 10.20 -5.11
N ILE A 326 -9.61 10.76 -5.92
CA ILE A 326 -9.00 10.05 -7.04
C ILE A 326 -7.48 10.13 -6.91
N ASN A 327 -6.81 8.98 -6.90
CA ASN A 327 -5.37 8.94 -7.11
C ASN A 327 -5.07 9.23 -8.59
N VAL A 328 -4.44 10.36 -8.89
CA VAL A 328 -4.04 10.75 -10.24
C VAL A 328 -2.52 10.79 -10.34
N SER A 329 -1.95 9.79 -11.01
CA SER A 329 -0.54 9.77 -11.44
C SER A 329 -0.49 10.01 -12.95
N CYS A 330 -0.32 11.28 -13.34
CA CYS A 330 -0.24 11.72 -14.73
C CYS A 330 0.99 12.60 -14.93
N ARG A 331 1.89 12.20 -15.83
CA ARG A 331 3.10 12.98 -16.18
C ARG A 331 2.84 13.99 -17.29
N ASP A 332 1.81 13.75 -18.10
CA ASP A 332 1.36 14.71 -19.11
C ASP A 332 0.56 15.84 -18.43
N SER A 333 1.13 17.03 -18.46
CA SER A 333 0.53 18.22 -17.82
C SER A 333 -0.74 18.71 -18.54
N ASN A 334 -0.89 18.49 -19.84
CA ASN A 334 -2.09 18.86 -20.58
C ASN A 334 -3.23 17.88 -20.29
N LEU A 335 -2.92 16.57 -20.28
CA LEU A 335 -3.89 15.55 -19.90
C LEU A 335 -4.35 15.74 -18.45
N TYR A 336 -3.43 16.06 -17.54
CA TYR A 336 -3.79 16.37 -16.15
C TYR A 336 -4.75 17.56 -16.05
N LYS A 337 -4.48 18.67 -16.74
CA LYS A 337 -5.38 19.84 -16.77
C LYS A 337 -6.75 19.50 -17.35
N GLU A 338 -6.79 18.69 -18.40
CA GLU A 338 -8.04 18.22 -18.99
C GLU A 338 -8.86 17.36 -18.01
N ILE A 339 -8.21 16.50 -17.22
CA ILE A 339 -8.88 15.71 -16.17
C ILE A 339 -9.51 16.65 -15.11
N ILE A 340 -8.76 17.64 -14.63
CA ILE A 340 -9.29 18.62 -13.67
C ILE A 340 -10.46 19.40 -14.27
N ALA A 341 -10.34 19.89 -15.51
CA ALA A 341 -11.43 20.62 -16.18
C ALA A 341 -12.70 19.75 -16.38
N ARG A 342 -12.54 18.45 -16.65
CA ARG A 342 -13.67 17.50 -16.72
C ARG A 342 -14.36 17.35 -15.37
N LEU A 343 -13.59 17.19 -14.28
CA LEU A 343 -14.13 17.12 -12.92
C LEU A 343 -14.90 18.39 -12.57
N GLU A 344 -14.32 19.58 -12.80
CA GLU A 344 -15.01 20.85 -12.59
C GLU A 344 -16.31 20.97 -13.40
N ARG A 345 -16.32 20.48 -14.64
CA ARG A 345 -17.50 20.50 -15.51
C ARG A 345 -18.58 19.50 -15.10
N VAL A 346 -18.23 18.36 -14.53
CA VAL A 346 -19.23 17.38 -14.05
C VAL A 346 -19.77 17.77 -12.68
N PHE A 347 -18.92 18.38 -11.84
CA PHE A 347 -19.22 18.81 -10.48
C PHE A 347 -19.43 20.33 -10.43
N THR A 348 -20.29 20.88 -11.30
CA THR A 348 -20.46 22.33 -11.48
C THR A 348 -20.90 23.08 -10.22
N ASP A 349 -21.62 22.41 -9.32
CA ASP A 349 -22.10 22.99 -8.06
C ASP A 349 -21.07 22.88 -6.92
N SER A 350 -19.87 22.38 -7.23
CA SER A 350 -18.75 22.28 -6.29
C SER A 350 -17.95 23.57 -6.24
N ARG A 351 -17.62 24.01 -5.03
CA ARG A 351 -16.59 25.05 -4.80
C ARG A 351 -15.22 24.46 -4.49
N VAL A 352 -15.12 23.13 -4.52
CA VAL A 352 -13.98 22.39 -3.97
C VAL A 352 -13.62 21.26 -4.93
N VAL A 353 -12.83 21.62 -5.94
CA VAL A 353 -12.00 20.71 -6.74
C VAL A 353 -10.57 21.15 -6.50
N PHE A 354 -9.77 20.32 -5.84
CA PHE A 354 -8.35 20.61 -5.68
C PHE A 354 -7.53 19.34 -5.67
N ALA A 355 -6.28 19.47 -6.09
CA ALA A 355 -5.32 18.40 -6.03
C ALA A 355 -4.33 18.64 -4.91
N MET A 356 -4.08 17.59 -4.13
CA MET A 356 -3.09 17.56 -3.08
C MET A 356 -1.90 16.76 -3.56
N ARG A 357 -0.69 17.29 -3.37
CA ARG A 357 0.54 16.51 -3.53
C ARG A 357 1.11 16.20 -2.15
N PRO A 358 1.16 14.92 -1.75
CA PRO A 358 1.74 14.50 -0.48
C PRO A 358 3.24 14.82 -0.35
N GLY A 359 3.94 15.02 -1.46
CA GLY A 359 5.33 15.49 -1.48
C GLY A 359 5.72 16.05 -2.84
N GLU A 360 6.77 16.87 -2.88
CA GLU A 360 7.23 17.56 -4.11
C GLU A 360 7.63 16.57 -5.22
N GLN A 361 8.15 15.39 -4.84
CA GLN A 361 8.58 14.33 -5.76
C GLN A 361 7.53 13.23 -5.97
N ASP A 362 6.37 13.31 -5.31
CA ASP A 362 5.33 12.30 -5.52
C ASP A 362 4.68 12.52 -6.90
N VAL A 363 4.73 11.48 -7.73
CA VAL A 363 4.07 11.49 -9.04
C VAL A 363 2.56 11.37 -8.86
N ASN A 364 2.11 10.85 -7.71
CA ASN A 364 0.70 10.77 -7.35
C ASN A 364 0.21 12.10 -6.82
N SER A 365 -0.92 12.56 -7.35
CA SER A 365 -1.70 13.66 -6.79
C SER A 365 -3.06 13.12 -6.36
N VAL A 366 -3.53 13.47 -5.17
CA VAL A 366 -4.89 13.13 -4.73
C VAL A 366 -5.81 14.25 -5.15
N VAL A 367 -6.70 13.98 -6.11
CA VAL A 367 -7.74 14.93 -6.51
C VAL A 367 -8.95 14.74 -5.61
N PHE A 368 -9.29 15.77 -4.85
CA PHE A 368 -10.47 15.84 -4.01
C PHE A 368 -11.56 16.66 -4.69
N VAL A 369 -12.78 16.11 -4.70
CA VAL A 369 -13.98 16.79 -5.19
C VAL A 369 -15.12 16.61 -4.20
N ARG A 370 -15.78 17.69 -3.80
CA ARG A 370 -17.04 17.61 -3.04
C ARG A 370 -18.24 17.74 -3.98
N LYS A 371 -19.27 16.90 -3.85
CA LYS A 371 -20.43 16.88 -4.77
C LYS A 371 -21.12 18.23 -4.89
N THR A 372 -21.52 18.80 -3.75
CA THR A 372 -22.22 20.09 -3.71
C THR A 372 -21.69 20.89 -2.53
N ASP A 373 -21.20 22.10 -2.82
CA ASP A 373 -20.65 22.97 -1.77
C ASP A 373 -20.96 24.45 -1.94
N ALA A 374 -22.07 24.78 -2.61
CA ALA A 374 -22.46 26.16 -2.88
C ALA A 374 -22.50 27.06 -1.62
N LYS A 375 -22.67 26.49 -0.42
CA LYS A 375 -22.70 27.20 0.86
C LYS A 375 -21.54 26.88 1.81
N GLY A 376 -20.67 25.91 1.53
CA GLY A 376 -19.55 25.59 2.41
C GLY A 376 -18.23 26.22 1.98
N PRO A 377 -17.12 25.83 2.65
CA PRO A 377 -15.81 26.45 2.48
C PRO A 377 -15.27 26.21 1.06
N ASP A 378 -14.55 27.18 0.51
CA ASP A 378 -13.78 26.93 -0.72
C ASP A 378 -12.55 26.05 -0.45
N ALA A 379 -11.91 25.55 -1.50
CA ALA A 379 -10.72 24.69 -1.39
C ALA A 379 -9.60 25.30 -0.52
N LYS A 380 -9.39 26.62 -0.63
CA LYS A 380 -8.38 27.33 0.16
C LYS A 380 -8.73 27.31 1.65
N THR A 381 -9.98 27.57 1.99
CA THR A 381 -10.47 27.56 3.38
C THR A 381 -10.38 26.15 3.96
N LEU A 382 -10.75 25.12 3.19
CA LEU A 382 -10.64 23.73 3.61
C LEU A 382 -9.18 23.33 3.86
N LEU A 383 -8.27 23.71 2.98
CA LEU A 383 -6.83 23.49 3.19
C LEU A 383 -6.30 24.21 4.43
N GLN A 384 -6.73 25.46 4.66
CA GLN A 384 -6.34 26.20 5.87
C GLN A 384 -6.85 25.54 7.15
N GLN A 385 -8.06 24.97 7.12
CA GLN A 385 -8.62 24.20 8.23
C GLN A 385 -7.81 22.93 8.49
N LEU A 386 -7.45 22.20 7.43
CA LEU A 386 -6.55 21.04 7.49
C LEU A 386 -5.20 21.40 8.10
N HIS A 387 -4.51 22.41 7.56
CA HIS A 387 -3.23 22.91 8.11
C HIS A 387 -3.37 23.31 9.58
N GLY A 388 -4.48 23.96 9.93
CA GLY A 388 -4.81 24.31 11.31
C GLY A 388 -4.95 23.08 12.20
N HIS A 389 -5.55 22.00 11.70
CA HIS A 389 -5.66 20.73 12.41
C HIS A 389 -4.29 20.08 12.63
N GLY A 390 -3.50 19.91 11.57
CA GLY A 390 -2.15 19.32 11.67
C GLY A 390 -1.24 20.07 12.66
N ARG A 391 -1.36 21.40 12.75
CA ARG A 391 -0.63 22.22 13.74
C ARG A 391 -1.11 22.09 15.19
N ARG A 392 -2.36 21.68 15.42
CA ARG A 392 -2.96 21.54 16.77
C ARG A 392 -2.89 20.12 17.32
N CYS A 393 -2.48 19.15 16.50
CA CYS A 393 -2.17 17.78 16.88
C CYS A 393 -1.31 17.75 18.16
N GLY A 394 -1.70 16.96 19.15
CA GLY A 394 -1.06 16.91 20.49
C GLY A 394 -1.48 17.97 21.51
N LYS A 395 -2.28 19.00 21.13
CA LYS A 395 -2.83 20.02 22.05
C LYS A 395 -4.37 20.00 22.15
N ALA A 396 -5.05 19.37 21.20
CA ALA A 396 -6.51 19.27 21.18
C ALA A 396 -6.99 18.02 21.93
N GLN A 397 -7.97 18.19 22.82
CA GLN A 397 -8.60 17.06 23.53
C GLN A 397 -9.47 16.16 22.62
N ASN A 398 -9.81 16.62 21.41
CA ASN A 398 -10.69 15.93 20.45
C ASN A 398 -10.01 15.67 19.09
N THR A 399 -8.75 15.21 19.09
CA THR A 399 -8.14 14.71 17.85
C THR A 399 -8.83 13.38 17.48
N PRO A 400 -9.26 13.17 16.22
CA PRO A 400 -9.77 11.87 15.81
C PRO A 400 -8.74 10.78 16.06
N CYS A 401 -9.21 9.60 16.47
CA CYS A 401 -8.37 8.47 16.88
C CYS A 401 -7.44 7.91 15.79
N TYR A 402 -7.64 8.29 14.53
CA TYR A 402 -6.84 7.83 13.38
C TYR A 402 -5.73 8.79 12.95
N VAL A 403 -5.64 9.99 13.52
CA VAL A 403 -4.62 10.95 13.08
C VAL A 403 -3.32 10.73 13.87
N ASP A 404 -2.29 10.21 13.19
CA ASP A 404 -0.94 10.05 13.75
C ASP A 404 -0.03 11.26 13.46
N ASP A 405 1.14 11.29 14.09
CA ASP A 405 2.09 12.41 13.96
C ASP A 405 2.58 12.60 12.52
N GLU A 406 2.76 11.51 11.77
CA GLU A 406 3.24 11.54 10.38
C GLU A 406 2.16 12.08 9.43
N LEU A 407 0.90 11.67 9.63
CA LEU A 407 -0.25 12.24 8.93
C LEU A 407 -0.45 13.70 9.31
N CYS A 408 -0.21 14.08 10.58
CA CYS A 408 -0.21 15.48 11.01
C CYS A 408 0.91 16.31 10.37
N GLU A 409 2.09 15.74 10.15
CA GLU A 409 3.18 16.34 9.36
C GLU A 409 2.76 16.53 7.92
N LEU A 410 2.27 15.46 7.29
CA LEU A 410 1.78 15.52 5.91
C LEU A 410 0.70 16.59 5.74
N ILE A 411 -0.28 16.63 6.65
CA ILE A 411 -1.34 17.63 6.64
C ILE A 411 -0.79 19.05 6.68
N ARG A 412 0.32 19.31 7.39
CA ARG A 412 0.94 20.64 7.44
C ARG A 412 1.57 21.04 6.10
N ASP A 413 2.10 20.06 5.38
CA ASP A 413 2.93 20.28 4.19
C ASP A 413 2.16 20.11 2.88
N ILE A 414 0.91 19.62 2.93
CA ILE A 414 0.04 19.51 1.74
C ILE A 414 -0.17 20.89 1.11
N GLU A 415 0.08 20.96 -0.19
CA GLU A 415 -0.23 22.13 -1.03
C GLU A 415 -1.37 21.84 -2.00
N ILE A 416 -2.08 22.90 -2.40
CA ILE A 416 -3.00 22.83 -3.56
C ILE A 416 -2.16 22.98 -4.82
N ALA A 417 -2.14 21.96 -5.68
CA ALA A 417 -1.60 22.08 -7.02
C ALA A 417 -2.51 23.00 -7.85
N LYS A 418 -1.91 24.05 -8.43
CA LYS A 418 -2.60 25.01 -9.33
C LYS A 418 -2.57 24.58 -10.78
#